data_AF-Q6W3P6-F1
#
_entry.id   AF-Q6W3P6-F1
#
_cell.length_a   1.000
_cell.length_b   1.000
_cell.length_c   1.000
_cell.angle_alpha   90.00
_cell.angle_beta   90.00
_cell.angle_gamma   90.00
#
_symmetry.space_group_name_H-M   'P 1'
#
loop_
_entity.id
_entity.type
_entity.pdbx_description
1 polymer ?
#
loop_
_entity_poly.entity_id
_entity_poly.type
_entity_poly.pdbx_seq_one_letter_code
_entity_poly.pdbx_strand_id
1 'polypeptide(L)'
;MKKIAIATTLAFMFTSTLFAEPNLQKNPEGLKKLAQMAGETSPYYRAKKEVFPKDYFLVSQNLPFLVGTALFHPDSKKLNLTKEQLEKLVEMKKTIVPQSAKMAKKVKEMELKLAKNILDTNATPESQAKLVDEIAKAKADMTKAHLNCIDTVKHLLSPEQFKTLLELASTKQRMQKAKAQQAQPQAKKVDMNSEGAKLFQAKCAICHSTSKPTDMSKVVAPAVMGVMNHVKMKYPEKDKAIAFMKDYVLNPSADKAVCMPQKIKRFGLMPSQKESVTEKELDVILPWMFDNFPPKGFIGMGMMHR
;
A
#
# COMPACT_ATOMS: atom_id res chain seq x y z
N MET A 1 39.48 52.48 -2.41
CA MET A 1 38.22 51.72 -2.28
C MET A 1 38.19 50.60 -3.32
N LYS A 2 38.31 49.32 -2.93
CA LYS A 2 37.71 48.17 -3.63
C LYS A 2 37.99 46.86 -2.85
N LYS A 3 37.03 46.57 -1.97
CA LYS A 3 36.46 45.29 -1.54
C LYS A 3 37.39 44.05 -1.46
N ILE A 4 37.73 43.70 -0.22
CA ILE A 4 38.14 42.36 0.21
C ILE A 4 36.91 41.45 0.07
N ALA A 5 36.98 40.45 -0.80
CA ALA A 5 35.97 39.41 -0.91
C ALA A 5 36.29 38.30 0.10
N ILE A 6 35.59 38.32 1.24
CA ILE A 6 35.57 37.21 2.19
C ILE A 6 34.68 36.13 1.57
N ALA A 7 35.31 35.09 1.02
CA ALA A 7 34.62 33.89 0.60
C ALA A 7 34.26 33.07 1.86
N THR A 8 33.05 33.28 2.38
CA THR A 8 32.46 32.42 3.40
C THR A 8 32.10 31.08 2.76
N THR A 9 32.98 30.10 2.91
CA THR A 9 32.71 28.70 2.60
C THR A 9 31.64 28.20 3.58
N LEU A 10 30.37 28.32 3.18
CA LEU A 10 29.25 27.76 3.92
C LEU A 10 29.33 26.23 3.79
N ALA A 11 29.89 25.59 4.81
CA ALA A 11 29.90 24.14 4.93
C ALA A 11 28.45 23.65 5.00
N PHE A 12 27.95 23.11 3.87
CA PHE A 12 26.72 22.35 3.82
C PHE A 12 26.92 21.07 4.63
N MET A 13 26.61 21.13 5.94
CA MET A 13 26.39 19.90 6.71
C MET A 13 25.15 19.23 6.13
N PHE A 14 25.38 18.25 5.25
CA PHE A 14 24.38 17.25 4.91
C PHE A 14 24.03 16.51 6.19
N THR A 15 22.95 16.92 6.86
CA THR A 15 22.30 16.10 7.87
C THR A 15 21.68 14.92 7.14
N SER A 16 22.47 13.85 6.97
CA SER A 16 21.92 12.56 6.57
C SER A 16 20.93 12.16 7.65
N THR A 17 19.64 12.32 7.38
CA THR A 17 18.60 11.69 8.20
C THR A 17 18.92 10.20 8.20
N LEU A 18 19.40 9.68 9.33
CA LEU A 18 19.60 8.26 9.58
C LEU A 18 18.24 7.57 9.41
N PHE A 19 17.94 7.13 8.20
CA PHE A 19 16.82 6.24 7.96
C PHE A 19 17.21 4.93 8.64
N ALA A 20 16.51 4.62 9.74
CA ALA A 20 16.72 3.34 10.42
C ALA A 20 16.57 2.20 9.39
N GLU A 21 17.51 1.25 9.46
CA GLU A 21 17.60 0.11 8.55
C GLU A 21 17.11 -1.17 9.23
N PRO A 22 16.64 -2.18 8.47
CA PRO A 22 16.26 -3.46 9.04
C PRO A 22 17.48 -4.23 9.56
N ASN A 23 17.26 -5.15 10.50
CA ASN A 23 18.30 -6.04 11.03
C ASN A 23 18.79 -7.01 9.95
N LEU A 24 17.86 -7.52 9.13
CA LEU A 24 18.14 -8.34 7.96
C LEU A 24 17.43 -7.79 6.73
N GLN A 25 18.10 -7.91 5.58
CA GLN A 25 17.44 -7.71 4.29
C GLN A 25 16.53 -8.91 3.97
N LYS A 26 15.43 -8.64 3.27
CA LYS A 26 14.53 -9.71 2.80
C LYS A 26 15.22 -10.49 1.69
N ASN A 27 15.11 -11.81 1.74
CA ASN A 27 15.58 -12.69 0.66
C ASN A 27 14.49 -12.80 -0.43
N PRO A 28 14.71 -12.29 -1.66
CA PRO A 28 13.75 -12.36 -2.76
C PRO A 28 13.40 -13.79 -3.18
N GLU A 29 14.37 -14.70 -3.20
CA GLU A 29 14.16 -16.11 -3.58
C GLU A 29 13.26 -16.82 -2.57
N GLY A 30 13.48 -16.58 -1.28
CA GLY A 30 12.62 -17.11 -0.22
C GLY A 30 11.18 -16.63 -0.33
N LEU A 31 10.97 -15.36 -0.73
CA LEU A 31 9.64 -14.81 -1.00
C LEU A 31 8.99 -15.47 -2.22
N LYS A 32 9.75 -15.69 -3.30
CA LYS A 32 9.29 -16.39 -4.51
C LYS A 32 8.86 -17.82 -4.18
N LYS A 33 9.67 -18.55 -3.40
CA LYS A 33 9.35 -19.92 -2.96
C LYS A 33 8.08 -19.97 -2.12
N LEU A 34 7.89 -19.03 -1.19
CA LEU A 34 6.66 -18.93 -0.41
C LEU A 34 5.43 -18.62 -1.28
N ALA A 35 5.56 -17.75 -2.28
CA ALA A 35 4.49 -17.46 -3.22
C ALA A 35 4.12 -18.68 -4.08
N GLN A 36 5.12 -19.44 -4.55
CA GLN A 36 4.89 -20.70 -5.27
C GLN A 36 4.20 -21.74 -4.38
N MET A 37 4.58 -21.85 -3.11
CA MET A 37 3.93 -22.75 -2.15
C MET A 37 2.48 -22.36 -1.86
N ALA A 38 2.18 -21.05 -1.83
CA ALA A 38 0.82 -20.56 -1.62
C ALA A 38 -0.09 -21.01 -2.78
N GLY A 39 0.38 -20.93 -4.02
CA GLY A 39 -0.42 -21.30 -5.20
C GLY A 39 -1.65 -20.42 -5.38
N GLU A 40 -2.61 -20.88 -6.17
CA GLU A 40 -3.80 -20.11 -6.51
C GLU A 40 -4.80 -20.02 -5.36
N THR A 41 -5.56 -18.93 -5.32
CA THR A 41 -6.67 -18.73 -4.36
C THR A 41 -7.97 -19.24 -4.95
N SER A 42 -8.94 -19.56 -4.09
CA SER A 42 -10.32 -19.86 -4.51
C SER A 42 -10.93 -18.69 -5.30
N PRO A 43 -11.82 -18.95 -6.28
CA PRO A 43 -12.61 -17.90 -6.92
C PRO A 43 -13.49 -17.10 -5.94
N TYR A 44 -13.72 -17.63 -4.73
CA TYR A 44 -14.48 -16.96 -3.66
C TYR A 44 -13.60 -16.23 -2.64
N TYR A 45 -12.28 -16.15 -2.85
CA TYR A 45 -11.37 -15.46 -1.94
C TYR A 45 -11.61 -13.94 -1.99
N ARG A 46 -12.06 -13.36 -0.86
CA ARG A 46 -12.56 -11.98 -0.82
C ARG A 46 -11.50 -10.91 -0.57
N ALA A 47 -10.37 -11.26 0.06
CA ALA A 47 -9.34 -10.27 0.33
C ALA A 47 -8.58 -9.92 -0.96
N LYS A 48 -8.21 -8.65 -1.12
CA LYS A 48 -7.45 -8.17 -2.28
C LYS A 48 -6.13 -8.92 -2.52
N LYS A 49 -5.53 -9.41 -1.44
CA LYS A 49 -4.25 -10.10 -1.47
C LYS A 49 -4.17 -11.07 -0.32
N GLU A 50 -3.79 -12.30 -0.64
CA GLU A 50 -3.43 -13.31 0.35
C GLU A 50 -2.10 -13.00 1.04
N VAL A 51 -2.10 -13.11 2.36
CA VAL A 51 -0.92 -13.00 3.22
C VAL A 51 -0.54 -14.41 3.71
N PHE A 52 0.01 -15.22 2.81
CA PHE A 52 0.51 -16.55 3.13
C PHE A 52 1.82 -16.49 3.94
N PRO A 53 2.02 -17.33 5.00
CA PRO A 53 1.08 -18.31 5.57
C PRO A 53 0.13 -17.75 6.65
N LYS A 54 0.20 -16.45 6.96
CA LYS A 54 -0.45 -15.82 8.13
C LYS A 54 -1.97 -15.93 8.11
N ASP A 55 -2.60 -15.84 6.94
CA ASP A 55 -4.06 -15.88 6.83
C ASP A 55 -4.68 -17.22 7.26
N TYR A 56 -3.89 -18.29 7.32
CA TYR A 56 -4.34 -19.64 7.66
C TYR A 56 -4.27 -19.97 9.15
N PHE A 57 -3.91 -19.01 10.01
CA PHE A 57 -4.02 -19.17 11.45
C PHE A 57 -5.47 -18.94 11.89
N LEU A 58 -5.92 -19.62 12.95
CA LEU A 58 -7.25 -19.39 13.53
C LEU A 58 -7.42 -17.92 13.97
N VAL A 59 -6.37 -17.36 14.60
CA VAL A 59 -6.34 -15.96 15.04
C VAL A 59 -5.26 -15.20 14.24
N SER A 60 -5.53 -14.95 12.97
CA SER A 60 -4.56 -14.39 12.01
C SER A 60 -4.40 -12.86 12.06
N GLN A 61 -5.43 -12.12 12.49
CA GLN A 61 -5.45 -10.66 12.44
C GLN A 61 -5.14 -9.96 13.78
N ASN A 62 -5.33 -10.67 14.90
CA ASN A 62 -5.27 -10.08 16.24
C ASN A 62 -4.03 -10.48 17.05
N LEU A 63 -3.07 -11.18 16.44
CA LEU A 63 -1.81 -11.57 17.07
C LEU A 63 -0.60 -11.01 16.31
N PRO A 64 0.43 -10.52 17.02
CA PRO A 64 1.60 -9.93 16.37
C PRO A 64 2.60 -11.01 15.92
N PHE A 65 3.05 -10.93 14.67
CA PHE A 65 4.08 -11.83 14.12
C PHE A 65 5.49 -11.29 14.39
N LEU A 66 5.98 -11.51 15.62
CA LEU A 66 7.12 -10.80 16.19
C LEU A 66 8.48 -11.10 15.53
N VAL A 67 8.79 -12.37 15.21
CA VAL A 67 10.09 -12.75 14.60
C VAL A 67 10.32 -12.02 13.28
N GLY A 68 9.30 -11.98 12.41
CA GLY A 68 9.40 -11.28 11.13
C GLY A 68 9.56 -9.76 11.31
N THR A 69 8.88 -9.17 12.29
CA THR A 69 9.02 -7.74 12.61
C THR A 69 10.42 -7.43 13.15
N ALA A 70 10.94 -8.25 14.07
CA ALA A 70 12.26 -8.07 14.66
C ALA A 70 13.39 -8.17 13.63
N LEU A 71 13.23 -8.98 12.57
CA LEU A 71 14.25 -9.17 11.56
C LEU A 71 14.13 -8.19 10.38
N PHE A 72 12.92 -7.92 9.89
CA PHE A 72 12.72 -7.28 8.57
C PHE A 72 11.95 -5.97 8.61
N HIS A 73 11.48 -5.51 9.77
CA HIS A 73 10.84 -4.20 9.84
C HIS A 73 11.89 -3.12 9.53
N PRO A 74 11.57 -2.06 8.75
CA PRO A 74 12.55 -1.04 8.39
C PRO A 74 13.26 -0.41 9.58
N ASP A 75 12.57 -0.26 10.71
CA ASP A 75 13.16 0.32 11.91
C ASP A 75 13.68 -0.73 12.90
N SER A 76 13.82 -1.99 12.50
CA SER A 76 14.12 -3.06 13.47
C SER A 76 15.51 -2.94 14.11
N LYS A 77 16.46 -2.21 13.51
CA LYS A 77 17.73 -1.86 14.19
C LYS A 77 17.53 -1.07 15.48
N LYS A 78 16.41 -0.35 15.65
CA LYS A 78 16.09 0.35 16.92
C LYS A 78 15.94 -0.59 18.11
N LEU A 79 15.77 -1.88 17.88
CA LEU A 79 15.71 -2.89 18.93
C LEU A 79 17.06 -3.10 19.60
N ASN A 80 18.18 -2.67 18.99
CA ASN A 80 19.53 -2.85 19.52
C ASN A 80 19.77 -4.28 20.03
N LEU A 81 19.41 -5.28 19.20
CA LEU A 81 19.53 -6.68 19.56
C LEU A 81 20.99 -7.06 19.82
N THR A 82 21.24 -7.85 20.85
CA THR A 82 22.56 -8.48 21.01
C THR A 82 22.80 -9.48 19.88
N LYS A 83 24.07 -9.82 19.64
CA LYS A 83 24.44 -10.84 18.65
C LYS A 83 23.71 -12.17 18.93
N GLU A 84 23.66 -12.59 20.19
CA GLU A 84 22.98 -13.82 20.62
C GLU A 84 21.46 -13.77 20.36
N GLN A 85 20.80 -12.65 20.68
CA GLN A 85 19.37 -12.47 20.40
C GLN A 85 19.08 -12.54 18.90
N LEU A 86 19.91 -11.89 18.09
CA LEU A 86 19.77 -11.90 16.65
C LEU A 86 19.94 -13.30 16.06
N GLU A 87 20.95 -14.05 16.50
CA GLU A 87 21.20 -15.43 16.08
C GLU A 87 20.02 -16.34 16.42
N LYS A 88 19.50 -16.28 17.65
CA LYS A 88 18.32 -17.04 18.08
C LYS A 88 17.09 -16.70 17.24
N LEU A 89 16.83 -15.42 16.96
CA LEU A 89 15.70 -15.01 16.09
C LEU A 89 15.84 -15.53 14.65
N VAL A 90 17.07 -15.55 14.12
CA VAL A 90 17.36 -16.11 12.78
C VAL A 90 17.14 -17.62 12.75
N GLU A 91 17.56 -18.33 13.79
CA GLU A 91 17.32 -19.77 13.93
C GLU A 91 15.82 -20.09 14.06
N MET A 92 15.11 -19.38 14.94
CA MET A 92 13.66 -19.48 15.06
C MET A 92 12.96 -19.30 13.70
N LYS A 93 13.38 -18.30 12.91
CA LYS A 93 12.85 -18.08 11.55
C LYS A 93 13.09 -19.28 10.63
N LYS A 94 14.30 -19.86 10.65
CA LYS A 94 14.65 -21.01 9.80
C LYS A 94 13.79 -22.24 10.08
N THR A 95 13.33 -22.40 11.32
CA THR A 95 12.49 -23.53 11.74
C THR A 95 10.99 -23.22 11.56
N ILE A 96 10.52 -22.09 12.11
CA ILE A 96 9.09 -21.76 12.20
C ILE A 96 8.50 -21.44 10.83
N VAL A 97 9.22 -20.73 9.95
CA VAL A 97 8.66 -20.31 8.65
C VAL A 97 8.35 -21.50 7.74
N PRO A 98 9.27 -22.46 7.51
CA PRO A 98 8.95 -23.65 6.71
C PRO A 98 7.83 -24.51 7.31
N GLN A 99 7.82 -24.70 8.64
CA GLN A 99 6.77 -25.45 9.33
C GLN A 99 5.40 -24.77 9.17
N SER A 100 5.33 -23.45 9.41
CA SER A 100 4.10 -22.66 9.24
C SER A 100 3.62 -22.69 7.79
N ALA A 101 4.53 -22.60 6.82
CA ALA A 101 4.20 -22.67 5.40
C ALA A 101 3.64 -24.05 5.01
N LYS A 102 4.23 -25.14 5.52
CA LYS A 102 3.72 -26.50 5.29
C LYS A 102 2.32 -26.70 5.88
N MET A 103 2.10 -26.24 7.12
CA MET A 103 0.79 -26.33 7.77
C MET A 103 -0.26 -25.46 7.07
N ALA A 104 0.08 -24.22 6.73
CA ALA A 104 -0.82 -23.32 6.00
C ALA A 104 -1.19 -23.89 4.62
N LYS A 105 -0.24 -24.50 3.91
CA LYS A 105 -0.51 -25.18 2.64
C LYS A 105 -1.54 -26.28 2.82
N LYS A 106 -1.39 -27.12 3.86
CA LYS A 106 -2.36 -28.18 4.17
C LYS A 106 -3.75 -27.62 4.48
N VAL A 107 -3.84 -26.55 5.28
CA VAL A 107 -5.11 -25.87 5.56
C VAL A 107 -5.72 -25.34 4.27
N LYS A 108 -4.94 -24.66 3.43
CA LYS A 108 -5.38 -24.14 2.13
C LYS A 108 -5.91 -25.24 1.22
N GLU A 109 -5.19 -26.35 1.08
CA GLU A 109 -5.62 -27.50 0.28
C GLU A 109 -6.96 -28.05 0.75
N MET A 110 -7.18 -28.15 2.06
CA MET A 110 -8.46 -28.57 2.65
C MET A 110 -9.58 -27.55 2.39
N GLU A 111 -9.31 -26.24 2.53
CA GLU A 111 -10.28 -25.19 2.23
C GLU A 111 -10.66 -25.14 0.75
N LEU A 112 -9.70 -25.31 -0.16
CA LEU A 112 -9.95 -25.38 -1.60
C LEU A 112 -10.75 -26.64 -1.96
N LYS A 113 -10.45 -27.78 -1.32
CA LYS A 113 -11.24 -29.00 -1.47
C LYS A 113 -12.68 -28.78 -1.02
N LEU A 114 -12.88 -28.15 0.14
CA LEU A 114 -14.21 -27.81 0.64
C LEU A 114 -14.95 -26.88 -0.34
N ALA A 115 -14.28 -25.84 -0.85
CA ALA A 115 -14.85 -24.93 -1.84
C ALA A 115 -15.24 -25.63 -3.14
N LYS A 116 -14.44 -26.61 -3.59
CA LYS A 116 -14.76 -27.42 -4.78
C LYS A 116 -15.96 -28.34 -4.54
N ASN A 117 -16.04 -28.96 -3.36
CA ASN A 117 -17.13 -29.88 -3.03
C ASN A 117 -18.51 -29.19 -3.03
N ILE A 118 -18.58 -27.88 -2.77
CA ILE A 118 -19.84 -27.11 -2.86
C ILE A 118 -20.44 -27.14 -4.28
N LEU A 119 -19.63 -27.38 -5.31
CA LEU A 119 -20.09 -27.50 -6.69
C LEU A 119 -20.57 -28.92 -7.05
N ASP A 120 -20.34 -29.89 -6.17
CA ASP A 120 -20.77 -31.28 -6.36
C ASP A 120 -22.17 -31.47 -5.76
N THR A 121 -23.14 -31.84 -6.58
CA THR A 121 -24.54 -32.05 -6.15
C THR A 121 -24.70 -33.20 -5.16
N ASN A 122 -23.71 -34.08 -5.03
CA ASN A 122 -23.72 -35.20 -4.07
C ASN A 122 -23.09 -34.84 -2.72
N ALA A 123 -22.41 -33.69 -2.61
CA ALA A 123 -21.78 -33.28 -1.36
C ALA A 123 -22.81 -32.66 -0.41
N THR A 124 -23.14 -33.36 0.67
CA THR A 124 -24.01 -32.83 1.73
C THR A 124 -23.19 -32.14 2.83
N PRO A 125 -23.78 -31.22 3.62
CA PRO A 125 -23.10 -30.63 4.78
C PRO A 125 -22.48 -31.67 5.72
N GLU A 126 -23.19 -32.76 6.00
CA GLU A 126 -22.75 -33.84 6.89
C GLU A 126 -21.51 -34.54 6.34
N SER A 127 -21.46 -34.78 5.03
CA SER A 127 -20.29 -35.38 4.36
C SER A 127 -19.02 -34.53 4.47
N GLN A 128 -19.18 -33.21 4.72
CA GLN A 128 -18.08 -32.25 4.82
C GLN A 128 -17.68 -31.93 6.26
N ALA A 129 -18.49 -32.28 7.26
CA ALA A 129 -18.26 -31.93 8.66
C ALA A 129 -16.85 -32.31 9.15
N LYS A 130 -16.40 -33.53 8.83
CA LYS A 130 -15.06 -34.00 9.18
C LYS A 130 -13.95 -33.12 8.59
N LEU A 131 -14.10 -32.68 7.34
CA LEU A 131 -13.12 -31.80 6.68
C LEU A 131 -13.07 -30.43 7.37
N VAL A 132 -14.22 -29.90 7.77
CA VAL A 132 -14.31 -28.65 8.54
C VAL A 132 -13.61 -28.79 9.89
N ASP A 133 -13.82 -29.89 10.60
CA ASP A 133 -13.15 -30.16 11.89
C ASP A 133 -11.63 -30.28 11.74
N GLU A 134 -11.16 -30.94 10.68
CA GLU A 134 -9.74 -31.05 10.35
C GLU A 134 -9.10 -29.67 10.04
N ILE A 135 -9.81 -28.81 9.30
CA ILE A 135 -9.42 -27.41 9.07
C ILE A 135 -9.33 -26.66 10.40
N ALA A 136 -10.38 -26.71 11.21
CA ALA A 136 -10.44 -26.00 12.49
C ALA A 136 -9.31 -26.43 13.42
N LYS A 137 -9.07 -27.75 13.54
CA LYS A 137 -7.98 -28.31 14.33
C LYS A 137 -6.62 -27.83 13.83
N ALA A 138 -6.35 -27.92 12.53
CA ALA A 138 -5.07 -27.49 11.96
C ALA A 138 -4.81 -25.99 12.21
N LYS A 139 -5.82 -25.13 12.02
CA LYS A 139 -5.72 -23.69 12.30
C LYS A 139 -5.48 -23.40 13.79
N ALA A 140 -6.12 -24.15 14.68
CA ALA A 140 -5.93 -24.05 16.11
C ALA A 140 -4.50 -24.44 16.52
N ASP A 141 -3.99 -25.56 15.99
CA ASP A 141 -2.64 -26.04 16.28
C ASP A 141 -1.57 -25.04 15.77
N MET A 142 -1.77 -24.44 14.60
CA MET A 142 -0.93 -23.33 14.13
C MET A 142 -0.94 -22.14 15.09
N THR A 143 -2.12 -21.77 15.61
CA THR A 143 -2.25 -20.64 16.54
C THR A 143 -1.59 -20.93 17.88
N LYS A 144 -1.72 -22.14 18.42
CA LYS A 144 -1.01 -22.56 19.64
C LYS A 144 0.51 -22.49 19.45
N ALA A 145 1.02 -22.95 18.31
CA ALA A 145 2.43 -22.81 17.98
C ALA A 145 2.88 -21.33 17.87
N HIS A 146 2.00 -20.46 17.36
CA HIS A 146 2.27 -19.01 17.34
C HIS A 146 2.34 -18.41 18.75
N LEU A 147 1.47 -18.82 19.68
CA LEU A 147 1.53 -18.37 21.07
C LEU A 147 2.85 -18.75 21.73
N ASN A 148 3.33 -19.98 21.52
CA ASN A 148 4.65 -20.42 22.00
C ASN A 148 5.78 -19.59 21.38
N CYS A 149 5.68 -19.25 20.09
CA CYS A 149 6.65 -18.37 19.43
C CYS A 149 6.65 -16.96 20.03
N ILE A 150 5.48 -16.40 20.34
CA ILE A 150 5.35 -15.07 20.97
C ILE A 150 5.99 -15.10 22.36
N ASP A 151 5.69 -16.12 23.16
CA ASP A 151 6.24 -16.28 24.50
C ASP A 151 7.76 -16.46 24.48
N THR A 152 8.28 -17.24 23.53
CA THR A 152 9.73 -17.40 23.33
C THR A 152 10.40 -16.06 23.03
N VAL A 153 9.82 -15.24 22.15
CA VAL A 153 10.38 -13.91 21.83
C VAL A 153 10.30 -12.98 23.03
N LYS A 154 9.22 -13.05 23.82
CA LYS A 154 9.05 -12.26 25.05
C LYS A 154 10.16 -12.53 26.06
N HIS A 155 10.52 -13.80 26.25
CA HIS A 155 11.60 -14.19 27.17
C HIS A 155 13.01 -13.99 26.60
N LEU A 156 13.15 -13.95 25.27
CA LEU A 156 14.42 -13.69 24.60
C LEU A 156 14.87 -12.23 24.67
N LEU A 157 13.91 -11.30 24.68
CA LEU A 157 14.18 -9.86 24.64
C LEU A 157 14.09 -9.23 26.03
N SER A 158 14.78 -8.10 26.23
CA SER A 158 14.54 -7.28 27.41
C SER A 158 13.10 -6.71 27.39
N PRO A 159 12.53 -6.32 28.55
CA PRO A 159 11.22 -5.68 28.60
C PRO A 159 11.09 -4.46 27.67
N GLU A 160 12.15 -3.63 27.59
CA GLU A 160 12.22 -2.44 26.73
C GLU A 160 12.26 -2.83 25.26
N GLN A 161 13.11 -3.79 24.88
CA GLN A 161 13.20 -4.30 23.51
C GLN A 161 11.86 -4.91 23.06
N PHE A 162 11.21 -5.67 23.92
CA PHE A 162 9.91 -6.29 23.64
C PHE A 162 8.81 -5.23 23.47
N LYS A 163 8.79 -4.20 24.34
CA LYS A 163 7.89 -3.04 24.18
C LYS A 163 8.10 -2.34 22.84
N THR A 164 9.34 -2.02 22.49
CA THR A 164 9.67 -1.42 21.19
C THR A 164 9.22 -2.33 20.04
N LEU A 165 9.43 -3.65 20.14
CA LEU A 165 9.00 -4.60 19.12
C LEU A 165 7.48 -4.63 18.93
N LEU A 166 6.71 -4.56 20.03
CA LEU A 166 5.24 -4.48 19.97
C LEU A 166 4.77 -3.18 19.32
N GLU A 167 5.44 -2.05 19.61
CA GLU A 167 5.17 -0.79 18.93
C GLU A 167 5.39 -0.94 17.42
N LEU A 168 6.53 -1.49 16.99
CA LEU A 168 6.86 -1.76 15.58
C LEU A 168 5.85 -2.69 14.90
N ALA A 169 5.33 -3.67 15.64
CA ALA A 169 4.31 -4.60 15.13
C ALA A 169 2.91 -3.98 15.05
N SER A 170 2.65 -2.89 15.77
CA SER A 170 1.31 -2.31 15.92
C SER A 170 0.80 -1.63 14.65
N THR A 171 -0.50 -1.81 14.38
CA THR A 171 -1.20 -1.09 13.32
C THR A 171 -1.21 0.41 13.58
N LYS A 172 -1.19 0.84 14.86
CA LYS A 172 -1.11 2.26 15.24
C LYS A 172 0.17 2.89 14.69
N GLN A 173 1.33 2.24 14.82
CA GLN A 173 2.56 2.76 14.24
C GLN A 173 2.57 2.67 12.71
N ARG A 174 2.00 1.61 12.11
CA ARG A 174 1.83 1.55 10.63
C ARG A 174 0.92 2.66 10.12
N MET A 175 -0.16 2.98 10.84
CA MET A 175 -1.08 4.08 10.55
C MET A 175 -0.47 5.44 10.86
N GLN A 176 0.33 5.59 11.92
CA GLN A 176 1.05 6.82 12.24
C GLN A 176 2.17 7.06 11.25
N LYS A 177 2.90 6.03 10.79
CA LYS A 177 3.83 6.12 9.68
C LYS A 177 3.12 6.39 8.38
N ALA A 178 1.99 5.74 8.08
CA ALA A 178 1.20 6.06 6.90
C ALA A 178 0.65 7.49 6.99
N LYS A 179 0.25 7.96 8.18
CA LYS A 179 -0.15 9.35 8.44
C LYS A 179 1.02 10.33 8.43
N ALA A 180 2.23 9.92 8.80
CA ALA A 180 3.46 10.73 8.74
C ALA A 180 4.06 10.73 7.33
N GLN A 181 3.85 9.66 6.57
CA GLN A 181 4.10 9.53 5.14
C GLN A 181 2.94 10.13 4.31
N GLN A 182 1.82 10.46 4.94
CA GLN A 182 0.73 11.29 4.38
C GLN A 182 0.81 12.74 4.90
N ALA A 183 1.49 12.99 6.03
CA ALA A 183 2.02 14.28 6.45
C ALA A 183 3.28 14.53 5.61
N GLN A 184 3.04 14.63 4.30
CA GLN A 184 3.98 14.91 3.23
C GLN A 184 5.46 14.56 3.56
N PRO A 185 5.96 13.36 3.21
CA PRO A 185 7.29 13.30 2.65
C PRO A 185 7.19 14.23 1.46
N GLN A 186 8.01 15.28 1.42
CA GLN A 186 8.01 16.25 0.34
C GLN A 186 7.92 15.49 -0.98
N ALA A 187 6.70 15.45 -1.56
CA ALA A 187 6.49 15.00 -2.92
C ALA A 187 7.47 15.84 -3.73
N LYS A 188 8.17 15.22 -4.69
CA LYS A 188 8.98 15.96 -5.68
C LYS A 188 8.21 17.25 -5.99
N LYS A 189 8.74 18.40 -5.55
CA LYS A 189 8.01 19.66 -5.55
C LYS A 189 7.55 19.84 -6.98
N VAL A 190 6.24 19.72 -7.22
CA VAL A 190 5.69 19.89 -8.57
C VAL A 190 6.22 21.25 -9.02
N ASP A 191 6.91 21.28 -10.16
CA ASP A 191 7.48 22.52 -10.64
C ASP A 191 6.35 23.45 -11.08
N MET A 192 5.88 24.24 -10.12
CA MET A 192 4.82 25.23 -10.31
C MET A 192 5.28 26.42 -11.17
N ASN A 193 6.57 26.48 -11.54
CA ASN A 193 7.11 27.51 -12.42
C ASN A 193 7.11 27.10 -13.90
N SER A 194 6.83 25.82 -14.20
CA SER A 194 6.66 25.35 -15.57
C SER A 194 5.45 25.99 -16.26
N GLU A 195 5.51 26.09 -17.59
CA GLU A 195 4.41 26.67 -18.39
C GLU A 195 3.10 25.91 -18.19
N GLY A 196 3.14 24.57 -18.19
CA GLY A 196 1.97 23.73 -17.94
C GLY A 196 1.34 23.95 -16.56
N ALA A 197 2.16 24.19 -15.53
CA ALA A 197 1.64 24.53 -14.20
C ALA A 197 0.93 25.88 -14.16
N LYS A 198 1.51 26.89 -14.81
CA LYS A 198 0.93 28.24 -14.89
C LYS A 198 -0.40 28.22 -15.66
N LEU A 199 -0.45 27.52 -16.79
CA LEU A 199 -1.68 27.35 -17.57
C LEU A 199 -2.74 26.56 -16.78
N PHE A 200 -2.36 25.48 -16.09
CA PHE A 200 -3.29 24.76 -15.23
C PHE A 200 -3.85 25.65 -14.13
N GLN A 201 -2.99 26.45 -13.48
CA GLN A 201 -3.41 27.37 -12.42
C GLN A 201 -4.39 28.42 -12.93
N ALA A 202 -4.17 28.95 -14.14
CA ALA A 202 -5.03 29.96 -14.74
C ALA A 202 -6.36 29.39 -15.24
N LYS A 203 -6.37 28.15 -15.77
CA LYS A 203 -7.51 27.61 -16.53
C LYS A 203 -8.30 26.54 -15.78
N CYS A 204 -7.62 25.68 -15.02
CA CYS A 204 -8.22 24.47 -14.45
C CYS A 204 -8.37 24.56 -12.92
N ALA A 205 -7.51 25.31 -12.24
CA ALA A 205 -7.49 25.38 -10.77
C ALA A 205 -8.67 26.14 -10.16
N ILE A 206 -9.48 26.82 -10.97
CA ILE A 206 -10.76 27.40 -10.54
C ILE A 206 -11.72 26.31 -10.00
N CYS A 207 -11.64 25.10 -10.57
CA CYS A 207 -12.46 23.97 -10.17
C CYS A 207 -11.63 22.84 -9.53
N HIS A 208 -10.46 22.53 -10.10
CA HIS A 208 -9.67 21.35 -9.72
C HIS A 208 -8.49 21.71 -8.82
N SER A 209 -8.53 21.22 -7.57
CA SER A 209 -7.39 21.38 -6.66
C SER A 209 -6.22 20.46 -7.04
N THR A 210 -4.99 20.97 -6.93
CA THR A 210 -3.74 20.18 -7.05
C THR A 210 -3.38 19.46 -5.75
N SER A 211 -4.01 19.83 -4.64
CA SER A 211 -3.82 19.24 -3.33
C SER A 211 -5.08 18.51 -2.85
N LYS A 212 -4.93 17.68 -1.83
CA LYS A 212 -6.05 17.02 -1.15
C LYS A 212 -6.85 18.07 -0.36
N PRO A 213 -8.15 18.28 -0.67
CA PRO A 213 -8.98 19.18 0.13
C PRO A 213 -9.16 18.64 1.55
N THR A 214 -9.07 19.52 2.54
CA THR A 214 -9.34 19.21 3.96
C THR A 214 -10.84 19.23 4.25
N ASP A 215 -11.56 20.17 3.62
CA ASP A 215 -13.01 20.30 3.69
C ASP A 215 -13.62 19.95 2.34
N MET A 216 -14.32 18.81 2.30
CA MET A 216 -14.93 18.28 1.09
C MET A 216 -16.26 18.95 0.73
N SER A 217 -16.85 19.76 1.62
CA SER A 217 -18.12 20.46 1.38
C SER A 217 -17.95 21.66 0.43
N LYS A 218 -16.75 22.25 0.37
CA LYS A 218 -16.42 23.44 -0.43
C LYS A 218 -15.86 23.13 -1.81
N VAL A 219 -15.75 21.85 -2.15
CA VAL A 219 -15.09 21.39 -3.38
C VAL A 219 -16.13 21.23 -4.48
N VAL A 220 -15.98 22.00 -5.56
CA VAL A 220 -16.91 21.99 -6.71
C VAL A 220 -16.57 20.93 -7.75
N ALA A 221 -15.32 20.48 -7.83
CA ALA A 221 -14.88 19.45 -8.76
C ALA A 221 -13.85 18.50 -8.12
N PRO A 222 -13.68 17.27 -8.60
CA PRO A 222 -12.73 16.33 -8.02
C PRO A 222 -11.29 16.86 -8.11
N ALA A 223 -10.50 16.68 -7.04
CA ALA A 223 -9.07 17.02 -7.05
C ALA A 223 -8.32 16.29 -8.17
N VAL A 224 -7.39 16.98 -8.84
CA VAL A 224 -6.72 16.53 -10.07
C VAL A 224 -5.97 15.21 -9.87
N MET A 225 -5.38 15.00 -8.68
CA MET A 225 -4.73 13.75 -8.29
C MET A 225 -5.68 12.54 -8.33
N GLY A 226 -6.94 12.72 -7.92
CA GLY A 226 -7.95 11.67 -8.03
C GLY A 226 -8.32 11.39 -9.48
N VAL A 227 -8.52 12.45 -10.28
CA VAL A 227 -8.82 12.35 -11.72
C VAL A 227 -7.71 11.59 -12.45
N MET A 228 -6.47 12.01 -12.29
CA MET A 228 -5.31 11.39 -12.95
C MET A 228 -5.08 9.95 -12.53
N ASN A 229 -5.41 9.58 -11.28
CA ASN A 229 -5.36 8.19 -10.87
C ASN A 229 -6.31 7.32 -11.71
N HIS A 230 -7.55 7.76 -11.93
CA HIS A 230 -8.52 7.02 -12.76
C HIS A 230 -8.16 7.03 -14.24
N VAL A 231 -7.67 8.18 -14.76
CA VAL A 231 -7.20 8.27 -16.15
C VAL A 231 -6.08 7.26 -16.40
N LYS A 232 -5.04 7.22 -15.55
CA LYS A 232 -3.90 6.30 -15.69
C LYS A 232 -4.26 4.83 -15.49
N MET A 233 -5.30 4.53 -14.71
CA MET A 233 -5.82 3.16 -14.59
C MET A 233 -6.46 2.67 -15.89
N LYS A 234 -7.15 3.55 -16.63
CA LYS A 234 -7.81 3.20 -17.90
C LYS A 234 -6.87 3.34 -19.11
N TYR A 235 -6.03 4.37 -19.09
CA TYR A 235 -5.10 4.72 -20.14
C TYR A 235 -3.67 4.82 -19.54
N PRO A 236 -2.96 3.68 -19.41
CA PRO A 236 -1.62 3.66 -18.82
C PRO A 236 -0.56 4.32 -19.71
N GLU A 237 -0.78 4.33 -21.03
CA GLU A 237 0.08 5.00 -22.00
C GLU A 237 -0.22 6.50 -22.05
N LYS A 238 0.83 7.32 -21.99
CA LYS A 238 0.75 8.78 -21.90
C LYS A 238 -0.02 9.41 -23.05
N ASP A 239 0.28 9.03 -24.29
CA ASP A 239 -0.34 9.64 -25.48
C ASP A 239 -1.83 9.31 -25.56
N LYS A 240 -2.22 8.07 -25.24
CA LYS A 240 -3.64 7.67 -25.15
C LYS A 240 -4.37 8.43 -24.04
N ALA A 241 -3.72 8.62 -22.90
CA ALA A 241 -4.28 9.40 -21.80
C ALA A 241 -4.47 10.87 -22.17
N ILE A 242 -3.49 11.49 -22.83
CA ILE A 242 -3.56 12.88 -23.28
C ILE A 242 -4.65 13.05 -24.34
N ALA A 243 -4.72 12.17 -25.34
CA ALA A 243 -5.78 12.20 -26.36
C ALA A 243 -7.18 12.09 -25.73
N PHE A 244 -7.35 11.15 -24.80
CA PHE A 244 -8.60 11.02 -24.04
C PHE A 244 -8.92 12.30 -23.24
N MET A 245 -7.95 12.83 -22.49
CA MET A 245 -8.17 14.03 -21.68
C MET A 245 -8.52 15.24 -22.56
N LYS A 246 -7.85 15.41 -23.70
CA LYS A 246 -8.11 16.50 -24.64
C LYS A 246 -9.54 16.43 -25.18
N ASP A 247 -9.98 15.26 -25.64
CA ASP A 247 -11.37 15.06 -26.09
C ASP A 247 -12.37 15.26 -24.95
N TYR A 248 -12.10 14.74 -23.75
CA TYR A 248 -13.04 14.87 -22.62
C TYR A 248 -13.15 16.31 -22.10
N VAL A 249 -12.07 17.08 -22.07
CA VAL A 249 -12.09 18.48 -21.63
C VAL A 249 -12.90 19.37 -22.60
N LEU A 250 -12.81 19.08 -23.90
CA LEU A 250 -13.53 19.85 -24.93
C LEU A 250 -14.96 19.32 -25.16
N ASN A 251 -15.16 18.01 -25.10
CA ASN A 251 -16.42 17.32 -25.40
C ASN A 251 -16.80 16.32 -24.29
N PRO A 252 -17.02 16.79 -23.05
CA PRO A 252 -17.35 15.91 -21.94
C PRO A 252 -18.73 15.27 -22.13
N SER A 253 -18.81 13.97 -21.84
CA SER A 253 -20.07 13.23 -21.86
C SER A 253 -20.05 12.13 -20.80
N ALA A 254 -21.24 11.72 -20.33
CA ALA A 254 -21.36 10.77 -19.22
C ALA A 254 -20.77 9.39 -19.56
N ASP A 255 -20.86 8.96 -20.82
CA ASP A 255 -20.31 7.71 -21.36
C ASP A 255 -18.77 7.74 -21.46
N LYS A 256 -18.18 8.91 -21.70
CA LYS A 256 -16.71 9.08 -21.72
C LYS A 256 -16.09 9.17 -20.33
N ALA A 257 -16.88 9.46 -19.30
CA ALA A 257 -16.37 9.69 -17.95
C ALA A 257 -15.63 8.46 -17.38
N VAL A 258 -14.37 8.66 -17.00
CA VAL A 258 -13.53 7.60 -16.39
C VAL A 258 -13.69 7.51 -14.88
N CYS A 259 -14.22 8.56 -14.27
CA CYS A 259 -14.53 8.58 -12.85
C CYS A 259 -15.82 7.81 -12.59
N MET A 260 -15.90 7.15 -11.43
CA MET A 260 -17.05 6.32 -11.07
C MET A 260 -18.37 7.14 -11.10
N PRO A 261 -19.54 6.54 -11.41
CA PRO A 261 -20.82 7.25 -11.50
C PRO A 261 -21.19 8.07 -10.26
N GLN A 262 -20.75 7.64 -9.06
CA GLN A 262 -20.95 8.37 -7.81
C GLN A 262 -20.27 9.75 -7.80
N LYS A 263 -19.21 9.94 -8.61
CA LYS A 263 -18.55 11.23 -8.78
C LYS A 263 -19.34 12.18 -9.66
N ILE A 264 -19.95 11.68 -10.73
CA ILE A 264 -20.88 12.46 -11.56
C ILE A 264 -22.10 12.85 -10.72
N LYS A 265 -22.65 11.92 -9.91
CA LYS A 265 -23.75 12.23 -8.98
C LYS A 265 -23.39 13.32 -7.97
N ARG A 266 -22.11 13.42 -7.57
CA ARG A 266 -21.63 14.40 -6.57
C ARG A 266 -21.29 15.75 -7.17
N PHE A 267 -20.53 15.78 -8.25
CA PHE A 267 -19.92 16.99 -8.82
C PHE A 267 -20.60 17.45 -10.12
N GLY A 268 -21.51 16.65 -10.66
CA GLY A 268 -22.02 16.83 -12.01
C GLY A 268 -21.06 16.31 -13.08
N LEU A 269 -21.50 16.41 -14.33
CA LEU A 269 -20.63 16.23 -15.49
C LEU A 269 -19.71 17.46 -15.61
N MET A 270 -18.45 17.26 -15.96
CA MET A 270 -17.53 18.36 -16.21
C MET A 270 -18.09 19.24 -17.34
N PRO A 271 -18.16 20.57 -17.17
CA PRO A 271 -18.59 21.45 -18.25
C PRO A 271 -17.52 21.50 -19.35
N SER A 272 -17.96 21.65 -20.61
CA SER A 272 -17.03 21.85 -21.74
C SER A 272 -16.16 23.06 -21.49
N GLN A 273 -14.87 22.94 -21.79
CA GLN A 273 -13.90 24.04 -21.67
C GLN A 273 -13.52 24.67 -23.00
N LYS A 274 -14.26 24.40 -24.09
CA LYS A 274 -13.95 24.93 -25.44
C LYS A 274 -13.77 26.46 -25.49
N GLU A 275 -14.51 27.18 -24.66
CA GLU A 275 -14.45 28.65 -24.58
C GLU A 275 -13.38 29.15 -23.59
N SER A 276 -12.92 28.29 -22.69
CA SER A 276 -12.00 28.64 -21.59
C SER A 276 -10.55 28.28 -21.90
N VAL A 277 -10.31 27.23 -22.69
CA VAL A 277 -8.99 26.68 -23.00
C VAL A 277 -8.89 26.27 -24.46
N THR A 278 -7.78 26.66 -25.09
CA THR A 278 -7.47 26.29 -26.47
C THR A 278 -6.79 24.92 -26.54
N GLU A 279 -6.84 24.29 -27.71
CA GLU A 279 -6.13 23.03 -27.94
C GLU A 279 -4.63 23.12 -27.71
N LYS A 280 -4.01 24.24 -28.10
CA LYS A 280 -2.57 24.49 -27.89
C LYS A 280 -2.22 24.58 -26.40
N GLU A 281 -3.07 25.22 -25.60
CA GLU A 281 -2.88 25.25 -24.14
C GLU A 281 -3.05 23.84 -23.54
N LEU A 282 -4.00 23.03 -24.03
CA LEU A 282 -4.17 21.64 -23.59
C LEU A 282 -2.96 20.76 -23.93
N ASP A 283 -2.32 20.99 -25.08
CA ASP A 283 -1.09 20.28 -25.46
C ASP A 283 0.08 20.56 -24.50
N VAL A 284 0.00 21.61 -23.67
CA VAL A 284 0.97 21.92 -22.61
C VAL A 284 0.47 21.47 -21.22
N ILE A 285 -0.81 21.71 -20.91
CA ILE A 285 -1.41 21.38 -19.60
C ILE A 285 -1.43 19.87 -19.36
N LEU A 286 -1.89 19.09 -20.34
CA LEU A 286 -2.20 17.67 -20.16
C LEU A 286 -0.96 16.80 -19.96
N PRO A 287 0.14 16.95 -20.72
CA PRO A 287 1.39 16.24 -20.42
C PRO A 287 1.92 16.58 -19.02
N TRP A 288 1.88 17.85 -18.63
CA TRP A 288 2.29 18.28 -17.30
C TRP A 288 1.43 17.64 -16.21
N MET A 289 0.10 17.62 -16.37
CA MET A 289 -0.81 16.95 -15.45
C MET A 289 -0.49 15.45 -15.33
N PHE A 290 -0.23 14.79 -16.47
CA PHE A 290 0.13 13.37 -16.49
C PHE A 290 1.46 13.11 -15.79
N ASP A 291 2.48 13.94 -15.97
CA ASP A 291 3.78 13.70 -15.37
C ASP A 291 3.80 13.97 -13.86
N ASN A 292 2.93 14.87 -13.38
CA ASN A 292 2.96 15.35 -12.00
C ASN A 292 1.88 14.74 -11.09
N PHE A 293 0.81 14.14 -11.65
CA PHE A 293 -0.30 13.60 -10.87
C PHE A 293 -0.70 12.16 -11.25
N PRO A 294 -1.17 11.35 -10.28
CA PRO A 294 -1.09 11.62 -8.84
C PRO A 294 0.37 11.55 -8.34
N PRO A 295 0.69 12.16 -7.19
CA PRO A 295 2.03 12.07 -6.61
C PRO A 295 2.38 10.61 -6.27
N LYS A 296 3.67 10.30 -6.25
CA LYS A 296 4.16 8.95 -5.91
C LYS A 296 3.65 8.53 -4.54
N GLY A 297 3.03 7.34 -4.46
CA GLY A 297 2.45 6.81 -3.21
C GLY A 297 1.04 7.31 -2.90
N PHE A 298 0.38 8.03 -3.82
CA PHE A 298 -1.03 8.38 -3.67
C PHE A 298 -1.92 7.14 -3.54
N ILE A 299 -2.77 7.13 -2.52
CA ILE A 299 -3.81 6.12 -2.32
C ILE A 299 -5.16 6.85 -2.37
N GLY A 300 -5.98 6.55 -3.38
CA GLY A 300 -7.31 7.15 -3.52
C GLY A 300 -8.26 6.73 -2.39
N MET A 301 -9.16 7.63 -1.97
CA MET A 301 -10.13 7.36 -0.90
C MET A 301 -11.01 6.12 -1.14
N GLY A 302 -11.35 5.80 -2.40
CA GLY A 302 -12.11 4.60 -2.75
C GLY A 302 -11.33 3.28 -2.55
N MET A 303 -10.02 3.35 -2.32
CA MET A 303 -9.16 2.20 -2.06
C MET A 303 -8.88 1.97 -0.58
N MET A 304 -9.26 2.90 0.33
CA MET A 304 -8.99 2.79 1.77
C MET A 304 -10.00 1.89 2.52
N HIS A 305 -11.15 1.58 1.92
CA HIS A 305 -12.21 0.75 2.51
C HIS A 305 -12.47 -0.57 1.75
N ARG A 306 -11.53 -1.01 0.91
CA ARG A 306 -11.59 -2.32 0.24
C ARG A 306 -10.34 -3.12 0.53
#